data_AF-A0A5C8RQT6-F1
#
_entry.id   AF-A0A5C8RQT6-F1
#
_cell.length_a   1.000
_cell.length_b   1.000
_cell.length_c   1.000
_cell.angle_alpha   90.00
_cell.angle_beta   90.00
_cell.angle_gamma   90.00
#
_symmetry.space_group_name_H-M   'P 1'
#
loop_
_entity.id
_entity.type
_entity.pdbx_description
1 polymer ?
#
loop_
_entity_poly.entity_id
_entity_poly.type
_entity_poly.pdbx_seq_one_letter_code
_entity_poly.pdbx_strand_id
1 'polypeptide(L)'
;MPGQPSLVARLFWIAVAGGGLSLWYGRAGIAASGAGLGLVLLRHLGRPGRFRARVRKVARRHARTLALRRRQESFVDAYGNRILDGWLRERDYFVARTLVPDLTARGFADLCEARPDTIRAIVEAVTDAVDLPEEDAAPEDGIPYERFCAGRLERGGWRTHATPASGDQGADIVAEQGATRLVVQCKRYGRPVGNAAVQEATAAARYWSGDMAAVVSNAGFTPAARKLAAATGVLLLHHDDLDELRPIRAVRSVQA
;
A
#
# COMPACT_ATOMS: atom_id res chain seq x y z
N MET A 1 -24.17 -2.84 -22.38
CA MET A 1 -24.30 -1.48 -21.80
C MET A 1 -24.31 -0.48 -22.94
N PRO A 2 -25.26 0.46 -23.03
CA PRO A 2 -25.23 1.46 -24.09
C PRO A 2 -23.99 2.34 -23.90
N GLY A 3 -23.09 2.29 -24.89
CA GLY A 3 -21.88 3.11 -24.90
C GLY A 3 -22.26 4.58 -24.83
N GLN A 4 -21.63 5.32 -23.90
CA GLN A 4 -21.75 6.76 -23.82
C GLN A 4 -21.51 7.36 -25.22
N PRO A 5 -22.41 8.21 -25.75
CA PRO A 5 -22.27 8.75 -27.10
C PRO A 5 -20.94 9.49 -27.23
N SER A 6 -20.25 9.29 -28.36
CA SER A 6 -18.95 9.89 -28.65
C SER A 6 -19.03 11.42 -28.56
N LEU A 7 -17.90 12.09 -28.30
CA LEU A 7 -17.83 13.55 -28.27
C LEU A 7 -18.48 14.16 -29.53
N VAL A 8 -18.14 13.58 -30.69
CA VAL A 8 -18.66 13.98 -31.99
C VAL A 8 -20.18 13.83 -32.04
N ALA A 9 -20.74 12.73 -31.56
CA ALA A 9 -22.19 12.54 -31.51
C ALA A 9 -22.90 13.55 -30.59
N ARG A 10 -22.29 13.90 -29.44
CA ARG A 10 -22.87 14.92 -28.54
C ARG A 10 -22.83 16.31 -29.13
N LEU A 11 -21.70 16.70 -29.71
CA LEU A 11 -21.56 18.00 -30.37
C LEU A 11 -22.50 18.09 -31.58
N PHE A 12 -22.62 17.00 -32.35
CA PHE A 12 -23.55 16.91 -33.49
C PHE A 12 -25.01 17.10 -33.05
N TRP A 13 -25.49 16.35 -32.06
CA TRP A 13 -26.89 16.49 -31.62
C TRP A 13 -27.20 17.83 -30.98
N ILE A 14 -26.24 18.45 -30.28
CA ILE A 14 -26.41 19.81 -29.74
C ILE A 14 -26.46 20.83 -30.89
N ALA A 15 -25.66 20.66 -31.95
CA ALA A 15 -25.71 21.52 -33.12
C ALA A 15 -27.02 21.35 -33.91
N VAL A 16 -27.49 20.12 -34.09
CA VAL A 16 -28.75 19.81 -34.80
C VAL A 16 -29.97 20.33 -34.03
N ALA A 17 -30.07 20.03 -32.73
CA ALA A 17 -31.15 20.54 -31.89
C ALA A 17 -31.09 22.07 -31.75
N GLY A 18 -29.88 22.62 -31.66
CA GLY A 18 -29.64 24.06 -31.59
C GLY A 18 -30.01 24.81 -32.87
N GLY A 19 -29.80 24.20 -34.03
CA GLY A 19 -30.26 24.72 -35.33
C GLY A 19 -31.79 24.72 -35.46
N GLY A 20 -32.47 23.74 -34.88
CA GLY A 20 -33.94 23.75 -34.78
C GLY A 20 -34.46 24.85 -33.84
N LEU A 21 -33.81 25.03 -32.70
CA LEU A 21 -34.16 26.07 -31.72
C LEU A 21 -33.84 27.49 -32.21
N SER A 22 -32.80 27.68 -33.03
CA SER A 22 -32.49 29.00 -33.60
C SER A 22 -33.52 29.48 -34.61
N LEU A 23 -34.23 28.57 -35.29
CA LEU A 23 -35.33 28.91 -36.21
C LEU A 23 -36.57 29.44 -35.48
N TRP A 24 -36.82 28.97 -34.25
CA TRP A 24 -37.98 29.39 -33.44
C TRP A 24 -37.68 30.55 -32.48
N TYR A 25 -36.46 30.59 -31.92
CA TYR A 25 -36.08 31.53 -30.84
C TYR A 25 -35.01 32.55 -31.27
N GLY A 26 -34.62 32.56 -32.55
CA GLY A 26 -33.68 33.53 -33.10
C GLY A 26 -32.33 33.57 -32.38
N ARG A 27 -31.83 34.78 -32.07
CA ARG A 27 -30.51 35.00 -31.43
C ARG A 27 -30.37 34.31 -30.07
N ALA A 28 -31.46 34.18 -29.31
CA ALA A 28 -31.44 33.51 -28.01
C ALA A 28 -31.22 31.99 -28.16
N GLY A 29 -31.81 31.36 -29.18
CA GLY A 29 -31.59 29.95 -29.51
C GLY A 29 -30.14 29.66 -29.92
N ILE A 30 -29.51 30.57 -30.68
CA ILE A 30 -28.09 30.49 -31.04
C ILE A 30 -27.20 30.61 -29.79
N ALA A 31 -27.46 31.58 -28.92
CA ALA A 31 -26.70 31.79 -27.70
C ALA A 31 -26.76 30.59 -26.74
N ALA A 32 -27.95 30.02 -26.54
CA ALA A 32 -28.14 28.84 -25.69
C ALA A 32 -27.42 27.60 -26.24
N SER A 33 -27.48 27.39 -27.56
CA SER A 33 -26.80 26.26 -28.22
C SER A 33 -25.28 26.40 -28.18
N GLY A 34 -24.77 27.62 -28.40
CA GLY A 34 -23.35 27.95 -28.26
C GLY A 34 -22.84 27.74 -26.83
N ALA A 35 -23.61 28.17 -25.82
CA ALA A 35 -23.29 27.92 -24.41
C ALA A 35 -23.28 26.41 -24.09
N GLY A 36 -24.23 25.63 -24.63
CA GLY A 36 -24.28 24.18 -24.49
C GLY A 36 -23.06 23.47 -25.10
N LEU A 37 -22.69 23.81 -26.34
CA LEU A 37 -21.48 23.30 -27.00
C LEU A 37 -20.22 23.67 -26.21
N GLY A 38 -20.10 24.93 -25.80
CA GLY A 38 -18.99 25.43 -24.99
C GLY A 38 -18.83 24.66 -23.68
N LEU A 39 -19.93 24.38 -22.97
CA LEU A 39 -19.92 23.60 -21.74
C LEU A 39 -19.45 22.15 -21.96
N VAL A 40 -19.90 21.50 -23.04
CA VAL A 40 -19.46 20.14 -23.39
C VAL A 40 -17.99 20.10 -23.74
N LEU A 41 -17.52 21.06 -24.54
CA LEU A 41 -16.11 21.18 -24.93
C LEU A 41 -15.22 21.45 -23.71
N LEU A 42 -15.60 22.40 -22.84
CA LEU A 42 -14.89 22.69 -21.59
C LEU A 42 -14.82 21.46 -20.67
N ARG A 43 -15.93 20.71 -20.54
CA ARG A 43 -15.96 19.48 -19.75
C ARG A 43 -15.05 18.41 -20.34
N HIS A 44 -14.95 18.31 -21.66
CA HIS A 44 -14.08 17.36 -22.34
C HIS A 44 -12.60 17.74 -22.20
N LEU A 45 -12.25 18.99 -22.50
CA LEU A 45 -10.89 19.53 -22.39
C LEU A 45 -10.37 19.51 -20.93
N GLY A 46 -11.26 19.75 -19.95
CA GLY A 46 -10.92 19.65 -18.53
C GLY A 46 -10.90 18.23 -17.96
N ARG A 47 -11.35 17.21 -18.72
CA ARG A 47 -11.46 15.82 -18.26
C ARG A 47 -10.09 15.22 -17.84
N PRO A 48 -8.98 15.39 -18.60
CA PRO A 48 -7.66 14.91 -18.17
C PRO A 48 -7.13 15.62 -16.91
N GLY A 49 -7.49 16.89 -16.71
CA GLY A 49 -7.16 17.64 -15.49
C GLY A 49 -7.86 17.06 -14.27
N ARG A 50 -9.19 16.84 -14.38
CA ARG A 50 -10.00 16.20 -13.33
C ARG A 50 -9.55 14.78 -13.01
N PHE A 51 -9.15 14.02 -14.02
CA PHE A 51 -8.54 12.69 -13.85
C PHE A 51 -7.27 12.76 -13.00
N ARG A 52 -6.27 13.57 -13.39
CA ARG A 52 -5.02 13.74 -12.63
C ARG A 52 -5.25 14.23 -11.20
N ALA A 53 -6.16 15.18 -11.02
CA ALA A 53 -6.55 15.68 -9.70
C ALA A 53 -7.17 14.57 -8.84
N ARG A 54 -7.98 13.68 -9.43
CA ARG A 54 -8.58 12.57 -8.71
C ARG A 54 -7.55 11.52 -8.30
N VAL A 55 -6.67 11.10 -9.21
CA VAL A 55 -5.55 10.18 -8.90
C VAL A 55 -4.75 10.73 -7.72
N ARG A 56 -4.35 12.01 -7.79
CA ARG A 56 -3.57 12.65 -6.73
C ARG A 56 -4.34 12.71 -5.41
N LYS A 57 -5.65 12.99 -5.43
CA LYS A 57 -6.48 13.02 -4.22
C LYS A 57 -6.57 11.66 -3.54
N VAL A 58 -6.72 10.58 -4.31
CA VAL A 58 -6.77 9.21 -3.75
C VAL A 58 -5.40 8.79 -3.23
N ALA A 59 -4.34 8.97 -4.03
CA ALA A 59 -2.97 8.65 -3.62
C ALA A 59 -2.57 9.39 -2.32
N ARG A 60 -2.92 10.68 -2.19
CA ARG A 60 -2.61 11.47 -0.99
C ARG A 60 -3.21 10.92 0.30
N ARG A 61 -4.38 10.26 0.24
CA ARG A 61 -4.99 9.63 1.42
C ARG A 61 -4.16 8.46 1.95
N HIS A 62 -3.35 7.85 1.09
CA HIS A 62 -2.49 6.72 1.41
C HIS A 62 -1.01 7.10 1.34
N ALA A 63 -0.66 8.40 1.28
CA ALA A 63 0.72 8.84 1.02
C ALA A 63 1.70 8.30 2.05
N ARG A 64 1.37 8.39 3.34
CA ARG A 64 2.21 7.85 4.43
C ARG A 64 2.42 6.34 4.30
N THR A 65 1.35 5.59 4.03
CA THR A 65 1.43 4.12 3.84
C THR A 65 2.24 3.76 2.60
N LEU A 66 2.06 4.48 1.49
CA LEU A 66 2.83 4.27 0.26
C LEU A 66 4.31 4.55 0.50
N ALA A 67 4.64 5.66 1.17
CA ALA A 67 6.02 6.02 1.49
C ALA A 67 6.66 4.97 2.40
N LEU A 68 5.93 4.52 3.42
CA LEU A 68 6.38 3.47 4.31
C LEU A 68 6.64 2.17 3.54
N ARG A 69 5.69 1.71 2.74
CA ARG A 69 5.85 0.52 1.89
C ARG A 69 7.00 0.64 0.91
N ARG A 70 7.21 1.83 0.31
CA ARG A 70 8.38 2.10 -0.55
C ARG A 70 9.68 1.88 0.20
N ARG A 71 9.81 2.42 1.43
CA ARG A 71 10.98 2.21 2.28
C ARG A 71 11.19 0.72 2.57
N GLN A 72 10.14 0.02 2.99
CA GLN A 72 10.18 -1.39 3.40
C GLN A 72 10.50 -2.37 2.26
N GLU A 73 10.02 -2.07 1.04
CA GLU A 73 10.16 -2.95 -0.13
C GLU A 73 11.28 -2.52 -1.09
N SER A 74 12.09 -1.52 -0.70
CA SER A 74 13.28 -1.08 -1.42
C SER A 74 14.52 -1.35 -0.59
N PHE A 75 15.55 -1.94 -1.18
CA PHE A 75 16.82 -2.18 -0.49
C PHE A 75 18.00 -2.00 -1.44
N VAL A 76 19.20 -1.85 -0.88
CA VAL A 76 20.45 -1.81 -1.64
C VAL A 76 21.08 -3.19 -1.55
N ASP A 77 21.41 -3.78 -2.69
CA ASP A 77 22.06 -5.10 -2.72
C ASP A 77 23.56 -5.02 -2.37
N ALA A 78 24.22 -6.18 -2.31
CA ALA A 78 25.65 -6.27 -2.01
C ALA A 78 26.57 -5.57 -3.02
N TYR A 79 26.04 -5.18 -4.19
CA TYR A 79 26.77 -4.50 -5.26
C TYR A 79 26.46 -2.99 -5.30
N GLY A 80 25.64 -2.48 -4.37
CA GLY A 80 25.25 -1.07 -4.34
C GLY A 80 24.06 -0.73 -5.26
N ASN A 81 23.42 -1.71 -5.89
CA ASN A 81 22.25 -1.46 -6.73
C ASN A 81 21.00 -1.30 -5.87
N ARG A 82 20.19 -0.28 -6.15
CA ARG A 82 18.90 -0.10 -5.50
C ARG A 82 17.85 -1.01 -6.15
N ILE A 83 17.40 -2.00 -5.40
CA ILE A 83 16.35 -2.93 -5.81
C ILE A 83 14.99 -2.33 -5.45
N LEU A 84 14.13 -2.18 -6.47
CA LEU A 84 12.79 -1.59 -6.33
C LEU A 84 11.65 -2.56 -6.69
N ASP A 85 11.95 -3.82 -7.06
CA ASP A 85 10.93 -4.74 -7.58
C ASP A 85 9.78 -4.99 -6.60
N GLY A 86 10.07 -5.03 -5.30
CA GLY A 86 9.06 -5.11 -4.25
C GLY A 86 8.13 -3.91 -4.29
N TRP A 87 8.71 -2.71 -4.27
CA TRP A 87 7.98 -1.45 -4.36
C TRP A 87 7.14 -1.35 -5.65
N LEU A 88 7.71 -1.71 -6.81
CA LEU A 88 7.00 -1.66 -8.09
C LEU A 88 5.75 -2.55 -8.08
N ARG A 89 5.83 -3.75 -7.49
CA ARG A 89 4.68 -4.64 -7.32
C ARG A 89 3.63 -4.06 -6.39
N GLU A 90 4.05 -3.50 -5.25
CA GLU A 90 3.12 -2.89 -4.28
C GLU A 90 2.40 -1.66 -4.87
N ARG A 91 3.13 -0.80 -5.58
CA ARG A 91 2.56 0.34 -6.31
C ARG A 91 1.53 -0.12 -7.33
N ASP A 92 1.87 -1.13 -8.13
CA ASP A 92 0.98 -1.64 -9.18
C ASP A 92 -0.25 -2.33 -8.57
N TYR A 93 -0.10 -3.01 -7.44
CA TYR A 93 -1.20 -3.56 -6.65
C TYR A 93 -2.13 -2.45 -6.14
N PHE A 94 -1.59 -1.40 -5.53
CA PHE A 94 -2.36 -0.24 -5.09
C PHE A 94 -3.12 0.41 -6.24
N VAL A 95 -2.47 0.59 -7.40
CA VAL A 95 -3.11 1.11 -8.61
C VAL A 95 -4.28 0.24 -9.04
N ALA A 96 -4.06 -1.07 -9.19
CA ALA A 96 -5.06 -1.99 -9.69
C ALA A 96 -6.23 -2.21 -8.72
N ARG A 97 -5.98 -2.26 -7.41
CA ARG A 97 -6.97 -2.61 -6.38
C ARG A 97 -7.66 -1.41 -5.74
N THR A 98 -7.03 -0.24 -5.75
CA THR A 98 -7.56 0.96 -5.08
C THR A 98 -7.89 2.07 -6.07
N LEU A 99 -6.96 2.45 -6.94
CA LEU A 99 -7.14 3.59 -7.84
C LEU A 99 -8.08 3.26 -9.01
N VAL A 100 -7.81 2.18 -9.76
CA VAL A 100 -8.57 1.83 -10.96
C VAL A 100 -10.06 1.65 -10.67
N PRO A 101 -10.50 0.96 -9.60
CA PRO A 101 -11.93 0.88 -9.27
C PRO A 101 -12.57 2.24 -8.99
N ASP A 102 -11.93 3.12 -8.21
CA ASP A 102 -12.46 4.46 -7.93
C ASP A 102 -12.53 5.34 -9.19
N LEU A 103 -11.53 5.27 -10.05
CA LEU A 103 -11.49 6.03 -11.30
C LEU A 103 -12.52 5.52 -12.30
N THR A 104 -12.67 4.20 -12.41
CA THR A 104 -13.65 3.55 -13.28
C THR A 104 -15.08 3.90 -12.88
N ALA A 105 -15.39 3.82 -11.58
CA ALA A 105 -16.70 4.23 -11.04
C ALA A 105 -17.05 5.70 -11.33
N ARG A 106 -16.05 6.54 -11.59
CA ARG A 106 -16.20 7.96 -11.93
C ARG A 106 -16.17 8.23 -13.44
N GLY A 107 -16.18 7.18 -14.26
CA GLY A 107 -16.20 7.28 -15.72
C GLY A 107 -14.84 7.67 -16.33
N PHE A 108 -13.74 7.22 -15.73
CA PHE A 108 -12.38 7.41 -16.27
C PHE A 108 -11.71 6.10 -16.76
N ALA A 109 -12.49 5.03 -17.00
CA ALA A 109 -11.94 3.73 -17.42
C ALA A 109 -11.04 3.83 -18.67
N ASP A 110 -11.49 4.57 -19.68
CA ASP A 110 -10.74 4.87 -20.91
C ASP A 110 -9.39 5.55 -20.64
N LEU A 111 -9.34 6.47 -19.66
CA LEU A 111 -8.10 7.14 -19.28
C LEU A 111 -7.18 6.26 -18.43
N CYS A 112 -7.73 5.31 -17.67
CA CYS A 112 -6.93 4.32 -16.97
C CYS A 112 -6.17 3.42 -17.95
N GLU A 113 -6.86 2.97 -19.01
CA GLU A 113 -6.27 2.14 -20.06
C GLU A 113 -5.30 2.92 -20.95
N ALA A 114 -5.66 4.15 -21.34
CA ALA A 114 -4.83 4.96 -22.23
C ALA A 114 -3.61 5.60 -21.55
N ARG A 115 -3.61 5.75 -20.22
CA ARG A 115 -2.58 6.51 -19.48
C ARG A 115 -2.12 5.85 -18.17
N PRO A 116 -1.74 4.56 -18.17
CA PRO A 116 -1.27 3.88 -16.95
C PRO A 116 -0.05 4.57 -16.34
N ASP A 117 0.88 5.05 -17.16
CA ASP A 117 2.12 5.69 -16.68
C ASP A 117 1.86 7.03 -15.98
N THR A 118 0.82 7.77 -16.41
CA THR A 118 0.41 9.00 -15.72
C THR A 118 -0.07 8.69 -14.30
N ILE A 119 -0.79 7.58 -14.12
CA ILE A 119 -1.23 7.15 -12.79
C ILE A 119 -0.02 6.79 -11.93
N ARG A 120 0.88 5.93 -12.46
CA ARG A 120 2.10 5.48 -11.77
C ARG A 120 2.97 6.67 -11.36
N ALA A 121 3.22 7.61 -12.27
CA ALA A 121 4.02 8.80 -12.00
C ALA A 121 3.41 9.71 -10.91
N ILE A 122 2.07 9.84 -10.87
CA ILE A 122 1.42 10.60 -9.79
C ILE A 122 1.57 9.88 -8.45
N VAL A 123 1.46 8.56 -8.42
CA VAL A 123 1.67 7.77 -7.19
C VAL A 123 3.11 7.90 -6.69
N GLU A 124 4.10 7.75 -7.58
CA GLU A 124 5.52 7.98 -7.28
C GLU A 124 5.74 9.36 -6.68
N ALA A 125 5.29 10.42 -7.37
CA ALA A 125 5.47 11.80 -6.91
C ALA A 125 4.77 12.10 -5.57
N VAL A 126 3.62 11.48 -5.30
CA VAL A 126 2.94 11.62 -4.00
C VAL A 126 3.68 10.87 -2.91
N THR A 127 4.28 9.73 -3.25
CA THR A 127 5.06 8.91 -2.33
C THR A 127 6.35 9.62 -1.94
N ASP A 128 7.08 10.18 -2.92
CA ASP A 128 8.35 10.88 -2.71
C ASP A 128 8.20 12.22 -1.99
N ALA A 129 7.01 12.82 -2.03
CA ALA A 129 6.73 14.06 -1.32
C ALA A 129 6.49 13.86 0.18
N VAL A 130 6.40 12.62 0.67
CA VAL A 130 6.26 12.34 2.10
C VAL A 130 7.64 12.27 2.71
N ASP A 131 7.91 13.20 3.61
CA ASP A 131 9.04 13.10 4.51
C ASP A 131 8.70 12.11 5.62
N LEU A 132 9.39 10.98 5.63
CA LEU A 132 9.32 10.03 6.74
C LEU A 132 10.41 10.42 7.74
N PRO A 133 10.12 10.38 9.05
CA PRO A 133 11.15 10.61 10.04
C PRO A 133 12.36 9.70 9.76
N GLU A 134 13.56 10.28 9.90
CA GLU A 134 14.81 9.53 9.82
C GLU A 134 14.68 8.29 10.71
N GLU A 135 15.12 7.16 10.18
CA GLU A 135 15.21 5.92 10.93
C GLU A 135 16.10 6.22 12.15
N ASP A 136 15.62 5.96 13.37
CA ASP A 136 16.54 5.71 14.48
C ASP A 136 17.48 4.62 13.96
N ALA A 137 18.71 4.98 13.58
CA ALA A 137 19.54 4.16 12.70
C ALA A 137 19.55 2.72 13.18
N ALA A 138 18.81 1.85 12.49
CA ALA A 138 18.60 0.49 12.93
C ALA A 138 19.98 -0.17 12.95
N PRO A 139 20.43 -0.68 14.12
CA PRO A 139 21.80 -1.14 14.28
C PRO A 139 22.19 -2.17 13.21
N GLU A 140 23.47 -2.19 12.84
CA GLU A 140 23.99 -3.11 11.82
C GLU A 140 24.13 -4.55 12.35
N ASP A 141 24.29 -4.70 13.67
CA ASP A 141 24.52 -5.98 14.36
C ASP A 141 23.20 -6.64 14.86
N GLY A 142 23.20 -7.97 14.93
CA GLY A 142 22.02 -8.78 15.32
C GLY A 142 21.45 -8.43 16.70
N ILE A 143 22.24 -8.56 17.78
CA ILE A 143 21.77 -8.31 19.15
C ILE A 143 21.33 -6.84 19.36
N PRO A 144 22.06 -5.83 18.86
CA PRO A 144 21.56 -4.45 18.86
C PRO A 144 20.25 -4.27 18.08
N TYR A 145 20.07 -4.95 16.93
CA TYR A 145 18.82 -4.89 16.17
C TYR A 145 17.64 -5.57 16.89
N GLU A 146 17.88 -6.65 17.62
CA GLU A 146 16.87 -7.28 18.48
C GLU A 146 16.41 -6.33 19.59
N ARG A 147 17.36 -5.68 20.28
CA ARG A 147 17.06 -4.65 21.29
C ARG A 147 16.30 -3.47 20.71
N PHE A 148 16.65 -3.05 19.50
CA PHE A 148 15.92 -2.02 18.77
C PHE A 148 14.46 -2.44 18.52
N CYS A 149 14.23 -3.65 18.01
CA CYS A 149 12.88 -4.18 17.81
C CYS A 149 12.09 -4.29 19.11
N ALA A 150 12.74 -4.73 20.20
CA ALA A 150 12.14 -4.79 21.52
C ALA A 150 11.67 -3.41 22.01
N GLY A 151 12.52 -2.38 21.90
CA GLY A 151 12.16 -1.01 22.27
C GLY A 151 10.97 -0.46 21.46
N ARG A 152 10.85 -0.82 20.17
CA ARG A 152 9.69 -0.45 19.35
C ARG A 152 8.40 -1.14 19.81
N LEU A 153 8.46 -2.42 20.14
CA LEU A 153 7.35 -3.15 20.76
C LEU A 153 6.93 -2.52 22.10
N GLU A 154 7.89 -2.10 22.92
CA GLU A 154 7.63 -1.41 24.19
C GLU A 154 6.91 -0.07 23.99
N ARG A 155 7.29 0.72 22.98
CA ARG A 155 6.53 1.93 22.59
C ARG A 155 5.11 1.59 22.12
N GLY A 156 4.90 0.42 21.53
CA GLY A 156 3.59 -0.14 21.18
C GLY A 156 2.79 -0.67 22.37
N GLY A 157 3.35 -0.64 23.58
CA GLY A 157 2.72 -1.07 24.83
C GLY A 157 2.86 -2.57 25.12
N TRP A 158 3.80 -3.25 24.47
CA TRP A 158 4.18 -4.63 24.81
C TRP A 158 5.22 -4.63 25.93
N ARG A 159 5.18 -5.64 26.80
CA ARG A 159 6.25 -5.93 27.74
C ARG A 159 7.18 -6.95 27.10
N THR A 160 8.45 -6.62 26.91
CA THR A 160 9.39 -7.51 26.19
C THR A 160 10.34 -8.24 27.13
N HIS A 161 10.74 -9.43 26.71
CA HIS A 161 11.74 -10.27 27.34
C HIS A 161 12.69 -10.78 26.25
N ALA A 162 13.96 -10.41 26.32
CA ALA A 162 14.99 -10.98 25.47
C ALA A 162 15.21 -12.45 25.84
N THR A 163 15.42 -13.29 24.85
CA THR A 163 15.75 -14.71 25.06
C THR A 163 17.26 -14.89 25.31
N PRO A 164 17.68 -16.01 25.92
CA PRO A 164 19.10 -16.35 26.03
C PRO A 164 19.72 -16.54 24.63
N ALA A 165 20.99 -16.13 24.46
CA ALA A 165 21.70 -16.26 23.19
C ALA A 165 21.91 -17.72 22.69
N SER A 166 21.56 -18.73 23.48
CA SER A 166 21.57 -20.13 23.07
C SER A 166 20.37 -20.88 23.66
N GLY A 167 19.84 -21.84 22.90
CA GLY A 167 18.70 -22.67 23.31
C GLY A 167 17.33 -21.99 23.20
N ASP A 168 17.27 -20.81 22.59
CA ASP A 168 16.05 -20.00 22.38
C ASP A 168 15.03 -20.58 21.39
N GLN A 169 15.42 -21.63 20.65
CA GLN A 169 14.64 -22.27 19.59
C GLN A 169 14.22 -21.30 18.46
N GLY A 170 15.00 -20.24 18.22
CA GLY A 170 14.70 -19.23 17.19
C GLY A 170 13.66 -18.19 17.61
N ALA A 171 13.58 -17.86 18.89
CA ALA A 171 12.95 -16.62 19.35
C ALA A 171 14.04 -15.66 19.80
N ASP A 172 14.04 -14.42 19.31
CA ASP A 172 14.94 -13.39 19.82
C ASP A 172 14.23 -12.54 20.90
N ILE A 173 12.91 -12.39 20.78
CA ILE A 173 12.07 -11.63 21.72
C ILE A 173 10.79 -12.41 22.02
N VAL A 174 10.42 -12.48 23.29
CA VAL A 174 9.08 -12.85 23.74
C VAL A 174 8.43 -11.60 24.32
N ALA A 175 7.27 -11.22 23.80
CA ALA A 175 6.57 -10.01 24.17
C ALA A 175 5.14 -10.32 24.65
N GLU A 176 4.67 -9.60 25.66
CA GLU A 176 3.32 -9.80 26.22
C GLU A 176 2.54 -8.49 26.25
N GLN A 177 1.29 -8.52 25.80
CA GLN A 177 0.36 -7.40 25.92
C GLN A 177 -1.03 -7.93 26.29
N GLY A 178 -1.45 -7.64 27.53
CA GLY A 178 -2.65 -8.27 28.10
C GLY A 178 -2.45 -9.77 28.28
N ALA A 179 -3.36 -10.57 27.74
CA ALA A 179 -3.30 -12.04 27.78
C ALA A 179 -2.64 -12.66 26.55
N THR A 180 -2.08 -11.84 25.65
CA THR A 180 -1.50 -12.31 24.39
C THR A 180 0.01 -12.31 24.46
N ARG A 181 0.60 -13.45 24.14
CA ARG A 181 2.04 -13.64 23.97
C ARG A 181 2.43 -13.66 22.50
N LEU A 182 3.38 -12.81 22.14
CA LEU A 182 3.99 -12.70 20.83
C LEU A 182 5.43 -13.22 20.88
N VAL A 183 5.76 -14.12 19.97
CA VAL A 183 7.13 -14.63 19.80
C VAL A 183 7.71 -14.04 18.51
N VAL A 184 8.90 -13.45 18.59
CA VAL A 184 9.51 -12.69 17.51
C VAL A 184 10.89 -13.24 17.18
N GLN A 185 11.12 -13.48 15.89
CA GLN A 185 12.44 -13.65 15.31
C GLN A 185 12.80 -12.39 14.51
N CYS A 186 13.86 -11.70 14.91
CA CYS A 186 14.47 -10.59 14.22
C CYS A 186 15.49 -11.08 13.19
N LYS A 187 15.46 -10.53 11.98
CA LYS A 187 16.46 -10.76 10.93
C LYS A 187 16.92 -9.41 10.38
N ARG A 188 18.17 -9.03 10.69
CA ARG A 188 18.83 -7.86 10.09
C ARG A 188 19.58 -8.29 8.84
N TYR A 189 19.01 -8.10 7.66
CA TYR A 189 19.63 -8.55 6.39
C TYR A 189 19.68 -7.45 5.33
N GLY A 190 20.70 -7.52 4.45
CA GLY A 190 20.77 -6.75 3.21
C GLY A 190 20.01 -7.38 2.03
N ARG A 191 19.37 -8.54 2.24
CA ARG A 191 18.62 -9.28 1.22
C ARG A 191 17.29 -9.79 1.76
N PRO A 192 16.32 -10.10 0.90
CA PRO A 192 15.02 -10.57 1.35
C PRO A 192 15.09 -11.85 2.21
N VAL A 193 14.25 -11.91 3.24
CA VAL A 193 14.21 -13.02 4.19
C VAL A 193 13.55 -14.27 3.58
N GLY A 194 14.18 -15.42 3.78
CA GLY A 194 13.75 -16.72 3.26
C GLY A 194 12.88 -17.55 4.22
N ASN A 195 12.51 -18.76 3.80
CA ASN A 195 11.63 -19.66 4.56
C ASN A 195 12.16 -20.02 5.95
N ALA A 196 13.49 -20.14 6.11
CA ALA A 196 14.11 -20.57 7.36
C ALA A 196 13.64 -19.73 8.56
N ALA A 197 13.60 -18.40 8.42
CA ALA A 197 13.14 -17.52 9.49
C ALA A 197 11.67 -17.77 9.88
N VAL A 198 10.82 -18.10 8.91
CA VAL A 198 9.40 -18.43 9.18
C VAL A 198 9.27 -19.78 9.88
N GLN A 199 10.11 -20.75 9.50
CA GLN A 199 10.17 -22.07 10.15
C GLN A 199 10.64 -21.94 11.61
N GLU A 200 11.70 -21.17 11.85
CA GLU A 200 12.22 -20.83 13.17
C GLU A 200 11.13 -20.18 14.04
N ALA A 201 10.50 -19.10 13.56
CA ALA A 201 9.43 -18.43 14.29
C ALA A 201 8.22 -19.36 14.59
N THR A 202 7.90 -20.28 13.67
CA THR A 202 6.82 -21.26 13.87
C THR A 202 7.17 -22.26 14.98
N ALA A 203 8.41 -22.74 15.02
CA ALA A 203 8.89 -23.64 16.06
C ALA A 203 8.97 -22.92 17.42
N ALA A 204 9.53 -21.71 17.42
CA ALA A 204 9.67 -20.86 18.58
C ALA A 204 8.31 -20.54 19.23
N ALA A 205 7.28 -20.25 18.41
CA ALA A 205 5.92 -20.02 18.90
C ALA A 205 5.38 -21.18 19.73
N ARG A 206 5.64 -22.43 19.31
CA ARG A 206 5.24 -23.62 20.06
C ARG A 206 6.04 -23.78 21.35
N TYR A 207 7.36 -23.59 21.27
CA TYR A 207 8.24 -23.73 22.43
C TYR A 207 7.90 -22.72 23.54
N TRP A 208 7.67 -21.46 23.17
CA TRP A 208 7.38 -20.37 24.10
C TRP A 208 5.88 -20.19 24.42
N SER A 209 5.02 -21.08 23.92
CA SER A 209 3.55 -20.98 24.07
C SER A 209 3.00 -19.61 23.60
N GLY A 210 3.49 -19.14 22.46
CA GLY A 210 3.06 -17.88 21.84
C GLY A 210 1.69 -18.02 21.18
N ASP A 211 0.81 -17.06 21.45
CA ASP A 211 -0.47 -16.90 20.75
C ASP A 211 -0.28 -16.32 19.34
N MET A 212 0.80 -15.54 19.18
CA MET A 212 1.20 -14.91 17.93
C MET A 212 2.69 -15.15 17.67
N ALA A 213 3.06 -15.21 16.39
CA ALA A 213 4.43 -15.34 15.95
C ALA A 213 4.73 -14.31 14.88
N ALA A 214 5.93 -13.73 14.88
CA ALA A 214 6.37 -12.77 13.88
C ALA A 214 7.82 -12.98 13.47
N VAL A 215 8.11 -12.76 12.18
CA VAL A 215 9.45 -12.47 11.70
C VAL A 215 9.54 -10.98 11.42
N VAL A 216 10.50 -10.30 12.04
CA VAL A 216 10.74 -8.87 11.91
C VAL A 216 12.03 -8.63 11.16
N SER A 217 12.01 -7.78 10.12
CA SER A 217 13.17 -7.52 9.29
C SER A 217 13.18 -6.08 8.76
N ASN A 218 14.37 -5.56 8.46
CA ASN A 218 14.55 -4.28 7.76
C ASN A 218 14.41 -4.46 6.22
N ALA A 219 14.50 -5.70 5.75
CA ALA A 219 14.38 -6.07 4.34
C ALA A 219 13.05 -6.79 4.10
N GLY A 220 12.60 -6.78 2.84
CA GLY A 220 11.41 -7.51 2.42
C GLY A 220 11.53 -9.03 2.55
N PHE A 221 10.48 -9.75 2.16
CA PHE A 221 10.40 -11.21 2.26
C PHE A 221 10.27 -11.86 0.90
N THR A 222 10.91 -13.03 0.73
CA THR A 222 10.80 -13.81 -0.51
C THR A 222 9.35 -14.29 -0.74
N PRO A 223 8.92 -14.53 -2.00
CA PRO A 223 7.58 -15.05 -2.28
C PRO A 223 7.29 -16.38 -1.57
N ALA A 224 8.30 -17.25 -1.44
CA ALA A 224 8.18 -18.50 -0.71
C ALA A 224 7.93 -18.27 0.79
N ALA A 225 8.65 -17.32 1.42
CA ALA A 225 8.47 -16.99 2.83
C ALA A 225 7.06 -16.42 3.08
N ARG A 226 6.57 -15.55 2.20
CA ARG A 226 5.20 -15.03 2.25
C ARG A 226 4.15 -16.13 2.17
N LYS A 227 4.34 -17.10 1.27
CA LYS A 227 3.44 -18.26 1.14
C LYS A 227 3.45 -19.13 2.41
N LEU A 228 4.62 -19.39 2.98
CA LEU A 228 4.75 -20.19 4.20
C LEU A 228 4.12 -19.46 5.40
N ALA A 229 4.40 -18.17 5.56
CA ALA A 229 3.85 -17.34 6.62
C ALA A 229 2.32 -17.30 6.59
N ALA A 230 1.72 -17.18 5.40
CA ALA A 230 0.27 -17.27 5.23
C ALA A 230 -0.31 -18.62 5.66
N ALA A 231 0.45 -19.72 5.49
CA ALA A 231 0.02 -21.06 5.91
C ALA A 231 0.21 -21.33 7.41
N THR A 232 1.22 -20.71 8.04
CA THR A 232 1.54 -20.91 9.47
C THR A 232 0.94 -19.86 10.39
N GLY A 233 0.42 -18.75 9.84
CA GLY A 233 -0.07 -17.62 10.63
C GLY A 233 1.04 -16.72 11.19
N VAL A 234 2.29 -16.95 10.81
CA VAL A 234 3.42 -16.09 11.20
C VAL A 234 3.29 -14.74 10.52
N LEU A 235 3.38 -13.65 11.28
CA LEU A 235 3.38 -12.30 10.77
C LEU A 235 4.72 -11.96 10.14
N LEU A 236 4.71 -11.31 8.97
CA LEU A 236 5.91 -10.78 8.34
C LEU A 236 5.89 -9.27 8.47
N LEU A 237 6.77 -8.74 9.31
CA LEU A 237 6.73 -7.34 9.72
C LEU A 237 8.03 -6.64 9.37
N HIS A 238 7.92 -5.38 8.96
CA HIS A 238 9.03 -4.47 9.08
C HIS A 238 9.15 -3.99 10.53
N HIS A 239 10.33 -3.59 10.98
CA HIS A 239 10.47 -3.04 12.34
C HIS A 239 9.62 -1.77 12.55
N ASP A 240 9.25 -1.07 11.48
CA ASP A 240 8.35 0.10 11.56
C ASP A 240 6.92 -0.25 11.94
N ASP A 241 6.52 -1.49 11.70
CA ASP A 241 5.16 -1.95 11.99
C ASP A 241 4.98 -2.22 13.51
N LEU A 242 6.08 -2.27 14.28
CA LEU A 242 6.08 -2.71 15.68
C LEU A 242 5.42 -1.73 16.65
N ASP A 243 5.58 -0.41 16.45
CA ASP A 243 4.99 0.59 17.35
C ASP A 243 3.44 0.56 17.27
N GLU A 244 2.92 0.20 16.10
CA GLU A 244 1.48 0.13 15.81
C GLU A 244 0.92 -1.30 15.97
N LEU A 245 1.77 -2.31 16.23
CA LEU A 245 1.36 -3.69 16.39
C LEU A 245 0.47 -3.85 17.64
N ARG A 246 -0.66 -4.52 17.49
CA ARG A 246 -1.62 -4.81 18.56
C ARG A 246 -1.96 -6.30 18.58
N PRO A 247 -2.46 -6.84 19.71
CA PRO A 247 -2.86 -8.23 19.81
C PRO A 247 -4.01 -8.48 18.84
N ILE A 248 -3.84 -9.45 17.94
CA ILE A 248 -4.90 -9.88 17.05
C ILE A 248 -5.82 -10.76 17.89
N ARG A 249 -7.05 -10.31 18.16
CA ARG A 249 -8.05 -11.15 18.83
C ARG A 249 -8.37 -12.33 17.91
N ALA A 250 -7.79 -13.49 18.18
CA ALA A 250 -8.34 -14.73 17.69
C ALA A 250 -9.74 -14.87 18.30
N VAL A 251 -10.77 -14.98 17.45
CA VAL A 251 -12.07 -15.48 17.91
C VAL A 251 -11.79 -16.87 18.45
N ARG A 252 -11.71 -17.01 19.78
CA ARG A 252 -11.67 -18.32 20.40
C ARG A 252 -12.95 -19.02 19.99
N SER A 253 -12.86 -19.94 19.04
CA SER A 253 -13.89 -20.95 18.86
C SER A 253 -13.95 -21.71 20.18
N VAL A 254 -14.97 -21.42 20.98
CA VAL A 254 -15.35 -22.24 22.12
C VAL A 254 -15.71 -23.59 21.52
N GLN A 255 -14.77 -24.54 21.56
CA GLN A 255 -15.12 -25.94 21.37
C GLN A 255 -15.90 -26.34 22.63
N ALA A 256 -17.20 -26.59 22.43
CA ALA A 256 -18.07 -27.24 23.39
C ALA A 256 -17.79 -28.74 23.43
#